data_AF-A0A7C8Z9C0-F1
#
_entry.id   AF-A0A7C8Z9C0-F1
#
_cell.length_a   1.000
_cell.length_b   1.000
_cell.length_c   1.000
_cell.angle_alpha   90.00
_cell.angle_beta   90.00
_cell.angle_gamma   90.00
#
_symmetry.space_group_name_H-M   'P 1'
#
loop_
_entity.id
_entity.type
_entity.pdbx_description
1 polymer ?
#
loop_
_entity_poly.entity_id
_entity_poly.type
_entity_poly.pdbx_seq_one_letter_code
_entity_poly.pdbx_strand_id
1 'polypeptide(L)'
;QLWRLAYPKSEIPPLKSELWKEMGWQGTDPSTDFRGGGFISLENLIYFAEKYPESFQSLLHKRNGQRAEWEYPFAIAGINISFMLAQMLGLQSGQPTFKAGVRFLQLLAE
;
A
#
# COMPACT_ATOMS: atom_id res chain seq x y z
N GLN A 1 11.33 -6.36 -0.22
CA GLN A 1 10.97 -6.44 1.22
C GLN A 1 9.51 -6.84 1.40
N LEU A 2 8.55 -6.04 0.91
CA LEU A 2 7.10 -6.28 1.04
C LEU A 2 6.67 -7.73 0.76
N TRP A 3 7.12 -8.34 -0.34
CA TRP A 3 6.78 -9.75 -0.64
C TRP A 3 7.15 -10.72 0.48
N ARG A 4 8.34 -10.60 1.07
CA ARG A 4 8.79 -11.48 2.17
C ARG A 4 7.96 -11.29 3.44
N LEU A 5 7.47 -10.08 3.68
CA LEU A 5 6.60 -9.79 4.83
C LEU A 5 5.20 -10.38 4.63
N ALA A 6 4.69 -10.32 3.38
CA ALA A 6 3.39 -10.88 3.03
C ALA A 6 3.38 -12.41 2.97
N TYR A 7 4.41 -12.99 2.36
CA TYR A 7 4.53 -14.44 2.10
C TYR A 7 5.87 -14.97 2.64
N PRO A 8 6.04 -15.05 3.97
CA PRO A 8 7.34 -15.39 4.59
C PRO A 8 7.86 -16.79 4.26
N LYS A 9 6.98 -17.69 3.79
CA LYS A 9 7.31 -19.07 3.41
C LYS A 9 7.49 -19.26 1.90
N SER A 10 7.30 -18.21 1.11
CA SER A 10 7.38 -18.27 -0.34
C SER A 10 8.64 -17.55 -0.84
N GLU A 11 9.26 -18.09 -1.86
CA GLU A 11 10.33 -17.38 -2.56
C GLU A 11 9.79 -16.11 -3.22
N ILE A 12 10.65 -15.11 -3.41
CA ILE A 12 10.28 -13.90 -4.15
C ILE A 12 10.13 -14.30 -5.63
N PRO A 13 8.98 -14.05 -6.27
CA PRO A 13 8.82 -14.31 -7.68
C PRO A 13 9.72 -13.40 -8.51
N PRO A 14 10.06 -13.79 -9.74
CA PRO A 14 10.72 -12.88 -10.68
C PRO A 14 9.90 -11.61 -10.89
N LEU A 15 10.56 -10.52 -11.30
CA LEU A 15 9.91 -9.20 -11.47
C LEU A 15 8.62 -9.28 -12.30
N LYS A 16 8.60 -10.12 -13.34
CA LYS A 16 7.40 -10.43 -14.12
C LYS A 16 6.87 -11.80 -13.73
N SER A 17 5.72 -11.84 -13.05
CA SER A 17 5.07 -13.08 -12.61
C SER A 17 3.57 -12.91 -12.36
N GLU A 18 2.79 -13.96 -12.59
CA GLU A 18 1.36 -13.98 -12.23
C GLU A 18 1.15 -13.96 -10.71
N LEU A 19 2.14 -14.39 -9.92
CA LEU A 19 2.08 -14.40 -8.46
C LEU A 19 1.90 -13.00 -7.85
N TRP A 20 2.29 -11.94 -8.55
CA TRP A 20 2.03 -10.58 -8.11
C TRP A 20 0.52 -10.27 -8.03
N LYS A 21 -0.30 -10.87 -8.89
CA LYS A 21 -1.76 -10.68 -8.83
C LYS A 21 -2.37 -11.29 -7.57
N GLU A 22 -1.74 -12.30 -6.95
CA GLU A 22 -2.20 -12.86 -5.67
C GLU A 22 -2.10 -11.86 -4.52
N MET A 23 -1.08 -11.00 -4.53
CA MET A 23 -0.95 -9.87 -3.61
C MET A 23 -1.91 -8.71 -3.95
N GLY A 24 -2.58 -8.77 -5.11
CA GLY A 24 -3.49 -7.74 -5.59
C GLY A 24 -2.79 -6.59 -6.33
N TRP A 25 -1.66 -6.86 -7.01
CA TRP A 25 -1.09 -5.95 -8.01
C TRP A 25 -1.93 -5.97 -9.30
N GLN A 26 -1.93 -4.90 -10.09
CA GLN A 26 -2.79 -4.79 -11.27
C GLN A 26 -2.32 -5.73 -12.41
N GLY A 27 -1.01 -5.87 -12.55
CA GLY A 27 -0.37 -6.67 -13.58
C GLY A 27 0.60 -7.69 -13.03
N THR A 28 1.39 -8.26 -13.94
CA THR A 28 2.48 -9.18 -13.58
C THR A 28 3.76 -8.46 -13.20
N ASP A 29 3.81 -7.14 -13.32
CA ASP A 29 4.97 -6.31 -12.98
C ASP A 29 4.52 -5.18 -12.04
N PRO A 30 4.77 -5.31 -10.72
CA PRO A 30 4.32 -4.33 -9.73
C PRO A 30 5.00 -2.97 -9.91
N SER A 31 6.14 -2.89 -10.61
CA SER A 31 6.83 -1.61 -10.82
C SER A 31 5.98 -0.58 -11.58
N THR A 32 5.03 -1.07 -12.39
CA THR A 32 4.17 -0.23 -13.22
C THR A 32 3.04 0.45 -12.44
N ASP A 33 2.76 -0.01 -11.22
CA ASP A 33 1.64 0.41 -10.38
C ASP A 33 1.98 1.61 -9.48
N PHE A 34 3.26 1.92 -9.29
CA PHE A 34 3.72 3.00 -8.40
C PHE A 34 3.65 4.41 -9.02
N ARG A 35 2.94 4.62 -10.13
CA ARG A 35 2.90 5.94 -10.80
C ARG A 35 2.19 7.01 -9.99
N GLY A 36 1.06 6.67 -9.37
CA GLY A 36 0.25 7.61 -8.57
C GLY A 36 0.78 7.76 -7.15
N GLY A 37 0.72 6.69 -6.36
CA GLY A 37 1.16 6.68 -4.95
C GLY A 37 2.68 6.76 -4.75
N GLY A 38 3.48 6.57 -5.80
CA GLY A 38 4.94 6.70 -5.73
C GLY A 38 5.60 5.75 -4.74
N PHE A 39 6.85 6.06 -4.41
CA PHE A 39 7.65 5.32 -3.43
C PHE A 39 7.02 5.33 -2.03
N ILE A 40 6.38 6.43 -1.60
CA ILE A 40 5.77 6.54 -0.27
C ILE A 40 4.67 5.49 -0.05
N SER A 41 3.92 5.13 -1.09
CA SER A 41 2.90 4.09 -0.98
C SER A 41 3.47 2.69 -0.74
N LEU A 42 4.65 2.39 -1.29
CA LEU A 42 5.38 1.15 -0.98
C LEU A 42 5.84 1.14 0.49
N GLU A 43 6.41 2.26 0.95
CA GLU A 43 6.85 2.41 2.34
C GLU A 43 5.67 2.25 3.32
N ASN A 44 4.50 2.81 3.01
CA ASN A 44 3.30 2.63 3.83
C ASN A 44 2.86 1.16 3.90
N LEU A 45 2.92 0.41 2.79
CA LEU A 45 2.60 -1.01 2.77
C LEU A 45 3.60 -1.83 3.60
N ILE A 46 4.89 -1.51 3.50
CA ILE A 46 5.95 -2.16 4.29
C ILE A 46 5.75 -1.85 5.77
N TYR A 47 5.54 -0.58 6.12
CA TYR A 47 5.26 -0.14 7.49
C TYR A 47 4.03 -0.85 8.07
N PHE A 48 2.95 -0.96 7.28
CA PHE A 48 1.76 -1.68 7.71
C PHE A 48 2.04 -3.17 7.98
N ALA A 49 2.81 -3.82 7.11
CA ALA A 49 3.21 -5.21 7.29
C ALA A 49 4.10 -5.44 8.52
N GLU A 50 5.00 -4.50 8.83
CA GLU A 50 5.94 -4.61 9.95
C GLU A 50 5.30 -4.26 11.30
N LYS A 51 4.48 -3.21 11.34
CA LYS A 51 3.88 -2.72 12.60
C LYS A 51 2.57 -3.39 12.96
N TYR A 52 1.80 -3.83 11.96
CA TYR A 52 0.48 -4.41 12.16
C TYR A 52 0.34 -5.73 11.39
N PRO A 53 1.21 -6.73 11.63
CA PRO A 53 1.28 -7.94 10.81
C PRO A 53 -0.03 -8.74 10.81
N GLU A 54 -0.74 -8.81 11.93
CA GLU A 54 -2.02 -9.53 11.98
C GLU A 54 -3.10 -8.88 11.12
N SER A 55 -3.24 -7.55 11.21
CA SER A 55 -4.18 -6.80 10.38
C SER A 55 -3.80 -6.87 8.91
N PHE A 56 -2.49 -6.74 8.59
CA PHE A 56 -1.97 -6.89 7.24
C PHE A 56 -2.34 -8.26 6.65
N GLN A 57 -2.07 -9.34 7.38
CA GLN A 57 -2.37 -10.71 6.96
C GLN A 57 -3.88 -10.96 6.85
N SER A 58 -4.67 -10.39 7.76
CA SER A 58 -6.13 -10.49 7.72
C SER A 58 -6.71 -9.84 6.46
N LEU A 59 -6.21 -8.65 6.10
CA LEU A 59 -6.66 -7.90 4.91
C LEU A 59 -6.12 -8.50 3.61
N LEU A 60 -4.86 -8.93 3.58
CA LEU A 60 -4.25 -9.59 2.41
C LEU A 60 -5.02 -10.87 2.05
N HIS A 61 -5.32 -11.71 3.05
CA HIS A 61 -5.99 -12.98 2.85
C HIS A 61 -7.51 -12.91 2.97
N LYS A 62 -8.09 -11.72 3.18
CA LYS A 62 -9.54 -11.50 3.29
C LYS A 62 -10.17 -12.47 4.30
N ARG A 63 -9.54 -12.63 5.48
CA ARG A 63 -9.92 -13.65 6.47
C ARG A 63 -11.32 -13.43 7.06
N ASN A 64 -11.84 -12.21 6.96
CA ASN A 64 -13.14 -11.81 7.49
C ASN A 64 -14.07 -11.36 6.36
N GLY A 65 -15.37 -11.64 6.48
CA GLY A 65 -16.42 -11.23 5.53
C GLY A 65 -16.83 -12.35 4.55
N GLN A 66 -17.91 -12.10 3.79
CA GLN A 66 -18.29 -12.96 2.67
C GLN A 66 -17.44 -12.58 1.45
N ARG A 67 -16.60 -13.51 0.98
CA ARG A 67 -15.59 -13.26 -0.06
C ARG A 67 -16.15 -12.60 -1.33
N ALA A 68 -17.39 -12.93 -1.71
CA ALA A 68 -18.05 -12.37 -2.89
C ALA A 68 -18.45 -10.87 -2.75
N GLU A 69 -18.56 -10.35 -1.53
CA GLU A 69 -18.99 -8.97 -1.26
C GLU A 69 -17.82 -8.00 -1.01
N TRP A 70 -16.62 -8.52 -0.71
CA TRP A 70 -15.45 -7.74 -0.26
C TRP A 70 -14.18 -8.04 -1.07
N GLU A 71 -14.33 -8.32 -2.36
CA GLU A 71 -13.20 -8.53 -3.25
C GLU A 71 -12.56 -7.18 -3.62
N TYR A 72 -11.38 -6.90 -3.07
CA TYR A 72 -10.53 -5.78 -3.50
C TYR A 72 -9.10 -6.26 -3.79
N PRO A 73 -8.38 -5.60 -4.72
CA PRO A 73 -6.97 -5.87 -4.96
C PRO A 73 -6.14 -5.22 -3.84
N PHE A 74 -5.62 -6.03 -2.91
CA PHE A 74 -4.99 -5.55 -1.68
C PHE A 74 -3.86 -4.53 -1.92
N ALA A 75 -2.86 -4.86 -2.75
CA ALA A 75 -1.74 -3.95 -2.99
C ALA A 75 -2.20 -2.63 -3.64
N ILE A 76 -2.97 -2.70 -4.74
CA ILE A 76 -3.48 -1.50 -5.44
C ILE A 76 -4.38 -0.66 -4.56
N ALA A 77 -5.22 -1.27 -3.71
CA ALA A 77 -6.02 -0.53 -2.74
C ALA A 77 -5.12 0.28 -1.79
N GLY A 78 -4.02 -0.30 -1.31
CA GLY A 78 -3.04 0.41 -0.48
C GLY A 78 -2.33 1.57 -1.22
N ILE A 79 -1.99 1.38 -2.50
CA ILE A 79 -1.44 2.45 -3.35
C ILE A 79 -2.43 3.61 -3.47
N ASN A 80 -3.70 3.30 -3.78
CA ASN A 80 -4.75 4.30 -3.95
C ASN A 80 -5.06 5.04 -2.66
N ILE A 81 -5.11 4.36 -1.52
CA ILE A 81 -5.30 4.99 -0.21
C ILE A 81 -4.15 5.96 0.07
N SER A 82 -2.91 5.55 -0.14
CA SER A 82 -1.74 6.43 0.05
C SER A 82 -1.80 7.66 -0.86
N PHE A 83 -2.19 7.46 -2.12
CA PHE A 83 -2.37 8.55 -3.08
C PHE A 83 -3.46 9.53 -2.63
N MET A 84 -4.63 9.03 -2.23
CA MET A 84 -5.74 9.87 -1.74
C MET A 84 -5.35 10.64 -0.47
N LEU A 85 -4.65 10.00 0.47
CA LEU A 85 -4.15 10.68 1.67
C LEU A 85 -3.19 11.81 1.31
N ALA A 86 -2.25 11.57 0.40
CA ALA A 86 -1.33 12.60 -0.08
C ALA A 86 -2.09 13.77 -0.72
N GLN A 87 -3.10 13.49 -1.56
CA GLN A 87 -3.95 14.51 -2.18
C GLN A 87 -4.74 15.33 -1.16
N MET A 88 -5.38 14.67 -0.19
CA MET A 88 -6.17 15.32 0.87
C MET A 88 -5.30 16.19 1.78
N LEU A 89 -4.05 15.78 2.02
CA LEU A 89 -3.07 16.54 2.77
C LEU A 89 -2.38 17.63 1.93
N GLY A 90 -2.50 17.58 0.60
CA GLY A 90 -1.89 18.57 -0.28
C GLY A 90 -0.37 18.45 -0.36
N LEU A 91 0.15 17.23 -0.21
CA LEU A 91 1.59 16.94 -0.18
C LEU A 91 2.24 16.88 -1.59
N GLN A 92 1.43 17.01 -2.64
CA GLN A 92 1.87 17.06 -4.03
C GLN A 92 2.55 18.38 -4.43
N SER A 93 2.37 19.45 -3.65
CA SER A 93 3.05 20.72 -3.83
C SER A 93 4.11 20.90 -2.74
N GLY A 94 5.26 21.48 -3.08
CA GLY A 94 6.39 21.66 -2.15
C GLY A 94 6.08 22.46 -0.87
N GLN A 95 4.92 23.12 -0.81
CA GLN A 95 4.32 23.66 0.41
C GLN A 95 2.85 23.21 0.48
N PRO A 96 2.36 22.63 1.58
CA PRO A 96 0.96 22.26 1.72
C PRO A 96 0.09 23.51 1.79
N THR A 97 -0.89 23.62 0.90
CA THR A 97 -1.88 24.70 0.92
C THR A 97 -3.05 24.41 1.86
N PHE A 98 -3.26 23.14 2.22
CA PHE A 98 -4.33 22.72 3.11
C PHE A 98 -3.90 22.77 4.58
N LYS A 99 -4.78 23.28 5.45
CA LYS A 99 -4.57 23.32 6.91
C LYS A 99 -4.23 21.94 7.49
N ALA A 100 -4.84 20.88 6.94
CA ALA A 100 -4.57 19.51 7.35
C ALA A 100 -3.13 19.09 7.04
N GLY A 101 -2.62 19.43 5.85
CA GLY A 101 -1.23 19.20 5.47
C GLY A 101 -0.23 19.94 6.34
N VAL A 102 -0.48 21.21 6.64
CA VAL A 102 0.37 22.01 7.53
C VAL A 102 0.49 21.37 8.92
N ARG A 103 -0.64 20.96 9.52
CA ARG A 103 -0.66 20.28 10.82
C ARG A 103 0.02 18.92 10.77
N PHE A 104 -0.16 18.18 9.69
CA PHE A 104 0.51 16.90 9.50
C PHE A 104 2.03 17.06 9.44
N LEU A 105 2.55 18.07 8.74
CA LEU A 105 3.99 18.36 8.74
C LEU A 105 4.51 18.78 10.12
N GLN A 106 3.71 19.54 10.90
CA GLN A 106 4.07 19.88 12.28
C GLN A 106 4.18 18.62 13.15
N LEU A 107 3.22 17.71 13.05
CA LEU A 107 3.24 16.42 13.75
C LEU A 107 4.48 15.59 13.41
N LEU A 108 4.95 15.63 12.16
CA LEU A 108 6.15 14.90 11.74
C LEU A 108 7.46 15.54 12.22
N ALA A 109 7.44 16.81 12.65
CA ALA A 109 8.60 17.53 13.14
C ALA A 109 8.79 17.41 14.66
N GLU A 110 7.82 16.78 15.35
CA GLU A 110 7.87 16.40 16.76
C GLU A 110 8.59 15.06 16.95
#